data_AF-A0A814EXK8-F1
#
_entry.id   AF-A0A814EXK8-F1
#
_cell.length_a   1.000
_cell.length_b   1.000
_cell.length_c   1.000
_cell.angle_alpha   90.00
_cell.angle_beta   90.00
_cell.angle_gamma   90.00
#
_symmetry.space_group_name_H-M   'P 1'
#
loop_
_entity.id
_entity.type
_entity.pdbx_description
1 polymer ?
#
loop_
_entity_poly.entity_id
_entity_poly.type
_entity_poly.pdbx_seq_one_letter_code
_entity_poly.pdbx_strand_id
1 'polypeptide(L)'
;MILSIIHWCTSFLEKNAIKWVRSTPRSPDLNPIEMLWNEMKCFVRKSGCKTKSDIVNKIYEFQRSLTQKKCQKYIYRLKKESVNN
;
A
#
# COMPACT_ATOMS: atom_id res chain seq x y z
N MET A 1 12.20 16.45 -18.88
CA MET A 1 11.28 16.64 -17.74
C MET A 1 10.98 15.33 -16.98
N ILE A 2 10.61 14.22 -17.65
CA ILE A 2 10.39 12.93 -16.94
C ILE A 2 11.71 12.28 -16.49
N LEU A 3 12.74 12.28 -17.34
CA LEU A 3 14.06 11.73 -16.99
C LEU A 3 14.73 12.46 -15.82
N SER A 4 14.52 13.78 -15.69
CA SER A 4 15.04 14.58 -14.59
C SER A 4 14.38 14.26 -13.24
N ILE A 5 13.09 13.91 -13.24
CA ILE A 5 12.37 13.50 -12.02
C ILE A 5 12.86 12.13 -11.56
N ILE A 6 13.00 11.17 -12.48
CA ILE A 6 13.51 9.82 -12.14
C ILE A 6 14.90 9.93 -11.52
N HIS A 7 15.80 10.70 -12.16
CA HIS A 7 17.15 10.91 -11.66
C HIS A 7 17.15 11.55 -10.25
N TRP A 8 16.30 12.56 -10.03
CA TRP A 8 16.19 13.20 -8.72
C TRP A 8 15.70 12.23 -7.64
N CYS A 9 14.66 11.44 -7.93
CA CYS A 9 14.13 10.44 -7.01
C CYS A 9 15.17 9.36 -6.68
N THR A 10 15.90 8.84 -7.68
CA THR A 10 16.95 7.83 -7.43
C THR A 10 18.09 8.39 -6.60
N SER A 11 18.56 9.61 -6.91
CA SER A 11 19.61 10.26 -6.12
C SER A 11 19.16 10.57 -4.69
N PHE A 12 17.88 10.92 -4.47
CA PHE A 12 17.33 11.10 -3.13
C PHE A 12 17.36 9.79 -2.33
N LEU A 13 16.92 8.67 -2.93
CA LEU A 13 16.93 7.37 -2.27
C LEU A 13 18.35 6.93 -1.92
N GLU A 14 19.30 7.12 -2.84
CA GLU A 14 20.72 6.79 -2.66
C GLU A 14 21.37 7.62 -1.54
N LYS A 15 21.20 8.96 -1.58
CA LYS A 15 21.76 9.87 -0.57
C LYS A 15 21.25 9.58 0.84
N ASN A 16 20.02 9.07 0.97
CA ASN A 16 19.40 8.75 2.26
C ASN A 16 19.54 7.26 2.64
N ALA A 17 20.31 6.46 1.90
CA ALA A 17 20.48 5.02 2.13
C ALA A 17 19.15 4.24 2.23
N ILE A 18 18.11 4.68 1.51
CA ILE A 18 16.81 4.05 1.50
C ILE A 18 16.86 2.85 0.56
N LYS A 19 16.72 1.64 1.12
CA LYS A 19 16.55 0.42 0.33
C LYS A 19 15.19 0.44 -0.34
N TRP A 20 15.17 0.31 -1.66
CA TRP A 20 13.96 0.25 -2.46
C TRP A 20 13.94 -1.03 -3.29
N VAL A 21 12.74 -1.53 -3.54
CA VAL A 21 12.51 -2.73 -4.36
C VAL A 21 11.96 -2.26 -5.71
N ARG A 22 12.58 -2.71 -6.81
CA ARG A 22 12.05 -2.45 -8.14
C ARG A 22 10.78 -3.28 -8.33
N SER A 23 9.66 -2.61 -8.56
CA SER A 23 8.42 -3.29 -8.93
C SER A 23 8.42 -3.65 -10.41
N THR A 24 7.78 -4.77 -10.76
CA THR A 24 7.51 -5.12 -12.15
C THR A 24 6.40 -4.21 -12.72
N PRO A 25 6.50 -3.80 -13.99
CA PRO A 25 5.45 -2.99 -14.61
C PRO A 25 4.11 -3.74 -14.63
N ARG A 26 3.01 -3.03 -14.34
CA ARG A 26 1.64 -3.57 -14.37
C ARG A 26 1.39 -4.75 -13.42
N SER A 27 2.10 -4.81 -12.30
CA SER A 27 1.91 -5.83 -11.25
C SER A 27 1.41 -5.24 -9.93
N PRO A 28 0.20 -4.66 -9.89
CA PRO A 28 -0.38 -4.15 -8.64
C PRO A 28 -0.63 -5.26 -7.61
N ASP A 29 -0.88 -6.48 -8.08
CA ASP A 29 -1.01 -7.69 -7.28
C ASP A 29 0.23 -7.98 -6.41
N LEU A 30 1.42 -7.59 -6.86
CA LEU A 30 2.67 -7.75 -6.11
C LEU A 30 2.94 -6.64 -5.10
N ASN A 31 2.03 -5.67 -4.92
CA ASN A 31 2.17 -4.58 -3.96
C ASN A 31 1.25 -4.80 -2.74
N PRO A 32 1.81 -4.94 -1.52
CA PRO A 32 1.00 -5.34 -0.36
C PRO A 32 -0.01 -4.27 0.05
N ILE A 33 0.20 -3.03 -0.36
CA ILE A 33 -0.73 -1.94 -0.08
C ILE A 33 -2.09 -2.15 -0.77
N GLU A 34 -2.13 -2.83 -1.92
CA GLU A 34 -3.40 -3.11 -2.61
C GLU A 34 -4.32 -4.00 -1.76
N MET A 35 -3.73 -4.93 -1.00
CA MET A 35 -4.48 -5.78 -0.07
C MET A 35 -5.09 -4.96 1.07
N LEU A 36 -4.31 -4.03 1.63
CA LEU A 36 -4.76 -3.10 2.66
C LEU A 36 -5.88 -2.20 2.13
N TRP A 37 -5.71 -1.61 0.94
CA TRP A 37 -6.72 -0.78 0.31
C TRP A 37 -8.00 -1.55 0.02
N ASN A 38 -7.91 -2.80 -0.44
CA ASN A 38 -9.09 -3.64 -0.66
C ASN A 38 -9.88 -3.88 0.62
N GLU A 39 -9.20 -4.20 1.72
CA GLU A 39 -9.86 -4.38 3.01
C GLU A 39 -10.47 -3.07 3.54
N MET A 40 -9.73 -1.95 3.44
CA MET A 40 -10.21 -0.64 3.84
C MET A 40 -11.45 -0.23 3.05
N LYS A 41 -11.44 -0.38 1.73
CA LYS A 41 -12.60 -0.08 0.87
C LYS A 41 -13.80 -0.93 1.27
N CYS A 42 -13.61 -2.21 1.56
CA CYS A 42 -14.69 -3.09 2.05
C CYS A 42 -15.23 -2.62 3.41
N PHE A 43 -14.36 -2.22 4.34
CA PHE A 43 -14.75 -1.70 5.64
C PHE A 43 -15.60 -0.42 5.50
N VAL A 44 -15.15 0.55 4.72
CA VAL A 44 -15.85 1.83 4.49
C VAL A 44 -17.17 1.63 3.74
N ARG A 45 -17.24 0.69 2.77
CA ARG A 45 -18.51 0.39 2.07
C ARG A 45 -19.56 -0.20 3.01
N LYS A 46 -19.13 -1.07 3.93
CA LYS A 46 -20.04 -1.70 4.92
C LYS A 46 -20.57 -0.72 5.95
N SER A 47 -19.89 0.40 6.21
CA SER A 47 -20.35 1.41 7.17
C SER A 47 -21.45 2.33 6.64
N GLY A 48 -21.82 2.25 5.36
CA GLY A 48 -22.97 2.99 4.81
C GLY A 48 -22.82 4.51 4.79
N CYS A 49 -21.58 5.02 4.80
CA CYS A 49 -21.25 6.44 4.79
C CYS A 49 -21.98 7.22 3.68
N LYS A 50 -22.46 8.43 4.00
CA LYS A 50 -23.19 9.28 3.05
C LYS A 50 -22.44 10.56 2.71
N THR A 51 -21.55 11.01 3.60
CA THR A 51 -20.76 12.23 3.39
C THR A 51 -19.28 11.91 3.25
N LYS A 52 -18.54 12.86 2.66
CA LYS A 52 -17.07 12.80 2.60
C LYS A 52 -16.45 12.74 4.00
N SER A 53 -17.02 13.47 4.96
CA SER A 53 -16.55 13.48 6.35
C SER A 53 -16.64 12.09 6.98
N ASP A 54 -17.77 11.39 6.79
CA ASP A 54 -17.96 10.03 7.30
C ASP A 54 -16.93 9.06 6.73
N ILE A 55 -16.64 9.18 5.42
CA ILE A 55 -15.64 8.35 4.74
C ILE A 55 -14.26 8.59 5.35
N VAL A 56 -13.86 9.84 5.53
CA VAL A 56 -12.57 10.21 6.13
C VAL A 56 -12.47 9.66 7.56
N ASN A 57 -13.51 9.82 8.37
CA ASN A 57 -13.55 9.29 9.73
C ASN A 57 -13.42 7.76 9.76
N LYS A 58 -14.08 7.05 8.83
CA LYS A 58 -13.99 5.59 8.74
C LYS A 58 -12.64 5.11 8.23
N ILE A 59 -11.97 5.87 7.36
CA ILE A 59 -10.59 5.59 6.96
C ILE A 59 -9.67 5.69 8.19
N TYR A 60 -9.80 6.73 9.02
CA TYR A 60 -9.00 6.85 10.24
C TYR A 60 -9.32 5.76 11.27
N GLU A 61 -10.58 5.35 11.39
CA GLU A 61 -10.97 4.21 12.22
C GLU A 61 -10.31 2.91 11.74
N PHE A 62 -10.34 2.64 10.43
CA PHE A 62 -9.65 1.49 9.85
C PHE A 62 -8.14 1.57 10.10
N GLN A 63 -7.52 2.73 9.90
CA GLN A 63 -6.09 2.93 10.12
C GLN A 63 -5.70 2.64 11.57
N ARG A 64 -6.49 3.12 12.55
CA ARG A 64 -6.26 2.82 13.99
C ARG A 64 -6.44 1.34 14.33
N SER A 65 -7.23 0.60 13.54
CA SER A 65 -7.40 -0.85 13.71
C SER A 65 -6.22 -1.68 13.17
N LEU A 66 -5.31 -1.07 12.40
CA LEU A 66 -4.17 -1.78 11.83
C LEU A 66 -3.16 -2.14 12.93
N THR A 67 -2.90 -3.43 13.08
CA THR A 67 -1.88 -3.95 13.98
C THR A 67 -0.67 -4.44 13.18
N GLN A 68 0.50 -4.49 13.82
CA GLN A 68 1.71 -5.07 13.20
C GLN A 68 1.44 -6.47 12.65
N LYS A 69 0.76 -7.32 13.43
CA LYS A 69 0.38 -8.69 13.02
C LYS A 69 -0.49 -8.70 11.77
N LYS A 70 -1.40 -7.73 11.61
CA LYS A 70 -2.25 -7.60 10.43
C LYS A 70 -1.44 -7.16 9.22
N CYS A 71 -0.59 -6.14 9.36
CA CYS A 71 0.28 -5.68 8.27
C CYS A 71 1.27 -6.76 7.80
N GLN A 72 1.84 -7.52 8.73
CA GLN A 72 2.72 -8.66 8.42
C GLN A 72 2.03 -9.72 7.55
N LYS A 73 0.73 -9.99 7.78
CA LYS A 73 -0.02 -10.94 6.94
C LYS A 73 -0.10 -10.51 5.48
N TYR A 74 -0.19 -9.21 5.17
CA TYR A 74 -0.19 -8.74 3.78
C TYR A 74 1.17 -8.99 3.12
N ILE A 75 2.26 -8.72 3.84
CA ILE A 75 3.63 -8.95 3.34
C ILE A 75 3.90 -10.45 3.10
N TYR A 76 3.52 -11.32 4.04
CA TYR A 76 3.77 -12.76 3.91
C TYR A 76 2.96 -13.42 2.80
N ARG A 77 1.76 -12.91 2.50
CA ARG A 77 0.96 -13.42 1.38
C ARG A 77 1.68 -13.24 0.05
N LEU A 78 2.31 -12.10 -0.17
CA LEU A 78 3.12 -11.87 -1.37
C LEU A 78 4.28 -12.84 -1.51
N LYS A 79 4.98 -13.15 -0.41
CA LYS A 79 6.08 -14.13 -0.43
C LYS A 79 5.60 -15.51 -0.90
N LYS A 80 4.37 -15.88 -0.57
CA LYS A 80 3.77 -17.14 -1.01
C LYS A 80 3.43 -17.10 -2.51
N GLU A 81 2.87 -15.99 -2.98
CA GLU A 81 2.49 -15.81 -4.39
C GLU A 81 3.72 -15.73 -5.31
N SER A 82 4.81 -15.11 -4.84
CA SER A 82 6.08 -15.04 -5.59
C SER A 82 6.88 -16.35 -5.65
N VAL A 83 6.56 -17.33 -4.80
CA VAL A 83 7.21 -18.66 -4.80
C VAL A 83 6.47 -19.65 -5.71
N ASN A 84 5.21 -19.39 -6.01
CA ASN A 84 4.34 -20.28 -6.80
C ASN A 84 4.19 -19.86 -8.28
N ASN A 85 4.86 -18.77 -8.68
CA ASN A 85 4.94 -18.24 -10.05
C ASN A 85 6.37 -18.34 -10.55
#